data_AF-A0A0F2J790-F1
#
_entry.id   AF-A0A0F2J790-F1
#
_cell.length_a   1.000
_cell.length_b   1.000
_cell.length_c   1.000
_cell.angle_alpha   90.00
_cell.angle_beta   90.00
_cell.angle_gamma   90.00
#
_symmetry.space_group_name_H-M   'P 1'
#
loop_
_entity.id
_entity.type
_entity.pdbx_description
1 polymer ?
#
loop_
_entity_poly.entity_id
_entity_poly.type
_entity_poly.pdbx_seq_one_letter_code
_entity_poly.pdbx_strand_id
1 'polypeptide(L)' 'MTEGKIADFVVLDKNPLKVTQGKLTEIRVEKLFIKGREYMGPSANSLALMFEATKNKLISL' A
#
# COMPACT_ATOMS: atom_id res chain seq x y z
N MET A 1 -17.45 -1.21 1.37
CA MET A 1 -16.88 -1.88 0.18
C MET A 1 -18.05 -2.29 -0.69
N THR A 2 -18.02 -1.97 -1.98
CA THR A 2 -19.14 -2.24 -2.90
C THR A 2 -18.74 -3.38 -3.82
N GLU A 3 -19.65 -4.34 -4.03
CA GLU A 3 -19.42 -5.48 -4.91
C GLU A 3 -19.11 -5.03 -6.34
N GLY A 4 -18.17 -5.72 -7.01
CA GLY A 4 -17.71 -5.39 -8.37
C GLY A 4 -16.64 -4.29 -8.49
N LYS A 5 -16.24 -3.62 -7.40
CA LYS A 5 -15.13 -2.65 -7.43
C LYS A 5 -13.79 -3.31 -7.07
N ILE A 6 -12.72 -2.80 -7.67
CA ILE A 6 -11.35 -3.14 -7.29
C ILE A 6 -11.16 -2.77 -5.80
N ALA A 7 -10.76 -3.75 -5.00
CA ALA A 7 -10.56 -3.59 -3.56
C ALA A 7 -9.23 -2.90 -3.25
N ASP A 8 -9.18 -1.60 -3.53
CA ASP A 8 -8.08 -0.72 -3.13
C ASP A 8 -8.48 -0.01 -1.83
N PHE A 9 -7.76 -0.30 -0.74
CA PHE A 9 -8.04 0.29 0.57
C PHE A 9 -6.82 0.25 1.48
N VAL A 10 -6.88 1.04 2.56
CA VAL A 10 -5.86 1.07 3.61
C VAL A 10 -6.47 0.69 4.95
N VAL A 11 -5.67 0.06 5.79
CA VAL A 11 -5.97 -0.15 7.21
C VAL A 11 -5.21 0.90 7.99
N LEU A 12 -5.92 1.63 8.84
CA LEU A 12 -5.35 2.70 9.67
C LEU A 12 -5.24 2.22 11.12
N ASP A 13 -4.21 2.67 11.83
CA ASP A 13 -3.99 2.37 13.25
C ASP A 13 -5.09 2.98 14.15
N LYS A 14 -5.78 4.01 13.66
CA LYS A 14 -6.83 4.76 14.37
C LYS A 14 -8.01 5.05 13.45
N ASN A 15 -9.20 5.09 14.04
CA ASN A 15 -10.39 5.56 13.34
C ASN A 15 -10.34 7.10 13.17
N PRO A 16 -10.26 7.64 11.95
CA PRO A 16 -10.14 9.08 11.72
C PRO A 16 -11.35 9.87 12.21
N LEU A 17 -12.52 9.25 12.34
CA LEU A 17 -13.73 9.89 12.88
C LEU A 17 -13.70 10.07 14.40
N LYS A 18 -12.72 9.46 15.08
CA LYS A 18 -12.50 9.58 16.53
C LYS A 18 -11.26 10.40 16.89
N VAL A 19 -10.52 10.88 15.90
CA VAL A 19 -9.30 11.68 16.09
C VAL A 19 -9.65 13.16 15.90
N THR A 20 -9.08 14.04 16.73
CA THR A 20 -9.27 15.49 16.59
C THR A 20 -8.63 16.00 15.30
N GLN A 21 -9.23 17.02 14.67
CA GLN A 21 -8.81 17.51 13.35
C GLN A 21 -7.30 17.84 13.27
N GLY A 22 -6.73 18.45 14.31
CA GLY A 22 -5.31 18.80 14.37
C GLY A 22 -4.35 17.61 14.48
N LYS A 23 -4.86 16.40 14.70
CA LYS A 23 -4.07 15.18 14.88
C LYS A 23 -4.29 14.15 13.78
N LEU A 24 -5.06 14.49 12.72
CA LEU A 24 -5.32 13.56 11.61
C LEU A 24 -4.03 13.11 10.91
N THR A 25 -3.00 13.95 10.89
CA THR A 25 -1.67 13.63 10.33
C THR A 25 -0.87 12.63 11.18
N GLU A 26 -1.28 12.37 12.42
CA GLU A 26 -0.65 11.38 13.31
C GLU A 26 -1.20 9.95 13.09
N ILE A 27 -2.21 9.78 12.24
CA ILE A 27 -2.78 8.47 11.90
C ILE A 27 -1.81 7.75 10.95
N ARG A 28 -1.48 6.51 11.26
CA ARG A 28 -0.56 5.68 10.49
C ARG A 28 -1.31 4.69 9.62
N VAL A 29 -0.80 4.49 8.42
CA VAL A 29 -1.22 3.37 7.57
C VAL A 29 -0.51 2.11 8.06
N GLU A 30 -1.25 1.11 8.47
CA GLU A 30 -0.71 -0.19 8.88
C GLU A 30 -0.59 -1.15 7.70
N LYS A 31 -1.60 -1.15 6.82
CA LYS A 31 -1.65 -2.02 5.64
C LYS A 31 -2.20 -1.28 4.43
N LEU A 32 -1.67 -1.63 3.27
CA LEU A 32 -2.15 -1.18 1.98
C LEU A 32 -2.60 -2.40 1.18
N PHE A 33 -3.81 -2.37 0.64
CA PHE A 33 -4.32 -3.38 -0.26
C PHE A 33 -4.52 -2.77 -1.65
N ILE A 34 -3.98 -3.44 -2.67
CA ILE A 34 -4.11 -3.07 -4.08
C ILE A 34 -4.67 -4.27 -4.83
N LYS A 35 -5.81 -4.08 -5.52
CA LYS A 35 -6.55 -5.14 -6.22
C LYS A 35 -6.86 -6.34 -5.31
N GLY A 36 -7.20 -6.06 -4.05
CA GLY A 36 -7.50 -7.09 -3.04
C GLY A 36 -6.29 -7.85 -2.50
N ARG A 37 -5.05 -7.49 -2.87
CA ARG A 37 -3.82 -8.11 -2.33
C ARG A 37 -3.08 -7.13 -1.43
N GLU A 38 -2.57 -7.65 -0.31
CA GLU A 38 -1.73 -6.87 0.61
C GLU A 38 -0.42 -6.48 -0.10
N TYR A 39 -0.14 -5.19 -0.13
CA TYR A 39 1.08 -4.63 -0.69
C TYR A 39 2.17 -4.64 0.39
N MET A 40 3.15 -5.52 0.21
CA MET A 40 4.26 -5.73 1.15
C MET A 40 5.37 -4.68 1.04
N GLY A 41 5.22 -3.67 0.18
CA GLY A 41 6.29 -2.73 -0.13
C GLY A 41 7.32 -3.30 -1.12
N PRO A 42 8.22 -2.44 -1.61
CA PRO A 42 9.38 -2.90 -2.34
C PRO A 42 10.32 -3.67 -1.41
N SER A 43 11.02 -4.68 -1.93
CA SER A 43 11.98 -5.46 -1.15
C SER A 43 13.03 -4.56 -0.49
N ALA A 44 13.28 -4.74 0.81
CA ALA A 44 14.12 -3.85 1.62
C ALA A 44 15.62 -3.84 1.25
N ASN A 45 16.07 -4.77 0.41
CA ASN A 45 17.47 -4.93 0.02
C ASN A 45 17.72 -4.47 -1.43
N SER A 46 18.82 -3.72 -1.61
CA SER A 46 19.26 -3.13 -2.88
C SER A 46 19.39 -4.13 -4.03
N LEU A 47 19.79 -5.36 -3.72
CA LEU A 47 19.85 -6.45 -4.70
C LEU A 47 18.47 -6.85 -5.22
N ALA A 48 17.47 -6.94 -4.35
CA ALA A 48 16.13 -7.32 -4.77
C ALA A 48 15.43 -6.18 -5.54
N LEU A 49 15.74 -4.91 -5.24
CA LEU A 49 15.31 -3.77 -6.07
C LEU A 49 15.88 -3.84 -7.49
N MET A 50 17.16 -4.23 -7.63
CA MET A 50 17.80 -4.44 -8.95
C MET A 50 17.14 -5.58 -9.74
N PHE A 51 16.79 -6.69 -9.09
CA PHE A 51 16.06 -7.78 -9.72
C PHE A 51 14.66 -7.36 -10.19
N GLU A 52 13.92 -6.64 -9.35
CA GLU A 52 12.58 -6.12 -9.71
C GLU A 52 12.65 -5.10 -10.85
N ALA A 53 13.66 -4.22 -10.86
CA ALA A 53 13.87 -3.28 -11.97
C ALA A 53 14.16 -4.01 -13.30
N THR A 54 14.95 -5.08 -13.27
CA THR A 54 15.27 -5.87 -14.46
C THR A 54 14.05 -6.61 -15.00
N LYS A 55 13.22 -7.21 -14.12
CA LYS A 55 11.95 -7.83 -14.50
C LYS A 55 11.00 -6.83 -15.17
N ASN A 56 10.83 -5.65 -14.60
CA ASN A 56 9.95 -4.62 -15.16
C ASN A 56 10.40 -4.18 -16.56
N LYS A 57 11.72 -4.10 -16.81
CA LYS A 57 12.28 -3.75 -18.12
C LYS A 57 12.10 -4.84 -19.18
N LEU A 58 12.08 -6.11 -18.77
CA LEU A 58 11.86 -7.26 -19.66
C LEU A 58 10.38 -7.45 -20.04
N ILE A 59 9.45 -7.03 -19.18
CA ILE A 59 8.00 -7.08 -19.46
C ILE A 59 7.55 -5.91 -20.35
N SER A 60 8.35 -4.84 -20.46
CA SER A 60 8.05 -3.66 -21.30
C SER A 60 8.66 -3.71 -22.71
N LEU A 61 9.17 -4.88 -23.14
CA LEU A 61 9.73 -5.16 -24.46
C LEU A 61 8.86 -6.20 -25.18
#